data_AF-A0A392P250-F1
#
_entry.id   AF-A0A392P250-F1
#
_cell.length_a   1.000
_cell.length_b   1.000
_cell.length_c   1.000
_cell.angle_alpha   90.00
_cell.angle_beta   90.00
_cell.angle_gamma   90.00
#
_symmetry.space_group_name_H-M   'P 1'
#
loop_
_entity.id
_entity.type
_entity.pdbx_description
1 polymer ?
#
loop_
_entity_poly.entity_id
_entity_poly.type
_entity_poly.pdbx_seq_one_letter_code
_entity_poly.pdbx_strand_id
1 'polypeptide(L)' 'MSGVIESDPIPLLTPYQLGKFKLAHRVVLAPLTRNRSYGNVPQPHAILYYSQRAAGSNGGLLITEATGVS' A
#
# COMPACT_ATOMS: atom_id res chain seq x y z
N MET A 1 4.84 6.41 -41.49
CA MET A 1 3.87 5.72 -40.63
C MET A 1 4.65 5.16 -39.44
N SER A 2 4.87 5.93 -38.37
CA SER A 2 5.64 5.44 -37.21
C SER A 2 4.72 4.55 -36.37
N GLY A 3 4.97 3.24 -36.42
CA GLY A 3 4.33 2.28 -35.52
C GLY A 3 4.77 2.56 -34.09
N VAL A 4 3.83 2.98 -33.25
CA VAL A 4 4.04 3.04 -31.81
C VAL A 4 4.13 1.59 -31.33
N ILE A 5 5.28 1.19 -30.80
CA ILE A 5 5.42 -0.07 -30.07
C ILE A 5 4.65 0.07 -28.76
N GLU A 6 3.46 -0.50 -28.70
CA GLU A 6 2.70 -0.60 -27.45
C GLU A 6 3.45 -1.59 -26.54
N SER A 7 4.02 -1.09 -25.44
CA SER A 7 4.76 -1.93 -24.49
C SER A 7 3.78 -2.77 -23.68
N ASP A 8 4.07 -4.06 -23.49
CA ASP A 8 3.27 -4.93 -22.62
C ASP A 8 3.12 -4.31 -21.21
N PRO A 9 1.92 -4.33 -20.63
CA PRO A 9 1.69 -3.74 -19.32
C PRO A 9 2.46 -4.52 -18.24
N ILE A 10 3.17 -3.80 -17.38
CA ILE A 10 3.88 -4.38 -16.22
C ILE A 10 2.84 -5.04 -15.31
N PRO A 11 2.86 -6.39 -15.11
CA PRO A 11 1.79 -7.09 -14.38
C PRO A 11 1.54 -6.55 -12.97
N LEU A 12 2.59 -6.12 -12.27
CA LEU A 12 2.50 -5.54 -10.92
C LEU A 12 1.74 -4.21 -10.87
N LEU A 13 1.72 -3.45 -11.96
CA LEU A 13 1.08 -2.14 -12.05
C LEU A 13 -0.33 -2.22 -12.65
N THR A 14 -0.83 -3.43 -12.91
CA THR A 14 -2.21 -3.63 -13.41
C THR A 14 -3.24 -3.58 -12.28
N PRO A 15 -4.46 -3.06 -12.54
CA PRO A 15 -5.54 -3.06 -11.56
C PRO A 15 -5.93 -4.46 -11.09
N TYR A 16 -6.53 -4.54 -9.89
CA TYR A 16 -7.00 -5.79 -9.30
C TYR A 16 -8.28 -5.60 -8.49
N GLN A 17 -9.24 -6.52 -8.62
CA GLN A 17 -10.48 -6.53 -7.82
C GLN A 17 -10.29 -7.43 -6.60
N LEU A 18 -10.24 -6.84 -5.41
CA LEU A 18 -10.12 -7.53 -4.13
C LEU A 18 -11.45 -7.43 -3.35
N GLY A 19 -12.31 -8.44 -3.49
CA GLY A 19 -13.64 -8.41 -2.87
C GLY A 19 -14.43 -7.19 -3.34
N LYS A 20 -14.78 -6.29 -2.42
CA LYS A 20 -15.47 -5.02 -2.72
C LYS A 20 -14.55 -3.86 -3.12
N PHE A 21 -13.23 -4.04 -3.05
CA PHE A 21 -12.26 -2.98 -3.30
C PHE A 21 -11.62 -3.13 -4.68
N LYS A 22 -11.51 -2.02 -5.42
CA LYS A 22 -10.77 -1.95 -6.68
C LYS A 22 -9.40 -1.32 -6.43
N LEU A 23 -8.35 -2.12 -6.54
CA LEU A 23 -6.96 -1.69 -6.40
C LEU A 23 -6.41 -1.21 -7.73
N ALA A 24 -5.63 -0.15 -7.72
CA ALA A 24 -4.97 0.39 -8.92
C ALA A 24 -3.76 -0.43 -9.35
N HIS A 25 -3.13 -1.15 -8.43
CA HIS A 25 -1.96 -2.00 -8.68
C HIS A 25 -1.89 -3.18 -7.69
N ARG A 26 -0.94 -4.09 -7.92
CA ARG A 26 -0.77 -5.33 -7.14
C ARG A 26 0.36 -5.25 -6.10
N VAL A 27 1.04 -4.11 -5.98
CA VAL A 27 2.00 -3.87 -4.91
C VAL A 27 1.27 -3.54 -3.60
N VAL A 28 1.64 -4.20 -2.51
CA VAL A 28 0.99 -4.10 -1.19
C VAL A 28 2.03 -3.80 -0.12
N LEU A 29 1.71 -2.94 0.85
CA LEU A 29 2.49 -2.83 2.08
C LEU A 29 2.12 -3.97 3.02
N ALA A 30 3.06 -4.88 3.24
CA ALA A 30 2.93 -5.97 4.20
C ALA A 30 2.79 -5.45 5.66
N PRO A 31 2.23 -6.26 6.58
CA PRO A 31 2.23 -5.93 8.01
C PRO A 31 3.66 -5.97 8.56
N LEU A 32 4.16 -4.83 9.06
CA LEU A 32 5.54 -4.67 9.53
C LEU A 32 5.57 -4.10 10.95
N THR A 33 5.73 -4.93 11.97
CA THR A 33 5.93 -4.46 13.36
C THR A 33 7.18 -3.61 13.48
N ARG A 34 7.03 -2.37 13.96
CA ARG A 34 8.13 -1.40 14.06
C ARG A 34 8.60 -1.13 15.48
N ASN A 35 7.86 -1.58 16.49
CA ASN A 35 8.12 -1.31 17.91
C ASN A 35 8.23 0.19 18.22
N ARG A 36 7.34 1.01 17.64
CA ARG A 36 7.30 2.47 17.86
C ARG A 36 5.95 2.99 18.37
N SER A 37 5.14 2.08 18.92
CA SER A 37 3.88 2.41 19.61
C SER A 37 4.11 2.33 21.12
N TYR A 38 4.65 3.41 21.70
CA TYR A 38 4.95 3.47 23.12
C TYR A 38 3.67 3.31 23.95
N GLY A 39 3.67 2.40 24.92
CA GLY A 39 2.48 2.08 25.71
C GLY A 39 1.34 1.46 24.90
N ASN A 40 1.63 0.80 23.77
CA ASN A 40 0.65 0.27 22.82
C ASN A 40 -0.25 1.35 22.17
N VAL A 41 0.16 2.63 22.24
CA VAL A 41 -0.56 3.74 21.63
C VAL A 41 0.16 4.17 20.35
N PRO A 42 -0.54 4.24 19.19
CA PRO A 42 0.02 4.80 17.96
C PRO A 42 0.51 6.23 18.15
N GLN A 43 1.70 6.53 17.66
CA GLN A 43 2.36 7.82 17.83
C GLN A 43 2.16 8.73 16.60
N PRO A 44 2.34 10.07 16.72
CA PRO A 44 2.18 11.00 15.59
C PRO A 44 3.03 10.65 14.36
N HIS A 45 4.23 10.08 14.54
CA HIS A 45 5.08 9.67 13.42
C HIS A 45 4.49 8.52 12.58
N ALA A 46 3.53 7.75 13.12
CA ALA A 46 2.83 6.71 12.36
C ALA A 46 2.02 7.32 11.21
N ILE A 47 1.45 8.52 11.41
CA ILE A 47 0.75 9.28 10.37
C ILE A 47 1.69 9.52 9.19
N LEU A 48 2.87 10.10 9.46
CA LEU A 48 3.88 10.34 8.43
C LEU A 48 4.36 9.04 7.77
N TYR A 49 4.55 7.99 8.56
CA TYR A 49 5.03 6.69 8.08
C TYR A 49 4.07 6.05 7.06
N TYR A 50 2.77 6.02 7.36
CA TYR A 50 1.76 5.45 6.47
C TYR A 50 1.41 6.41 5.32
N SER A 51 1.40 7.74 5.55
CA SER A 51 1.13 8.72 4.49
C SER A 51 2.16 8.67 3.38
N GLN A 52 3.45 8.55 3.70
CA GLN A 52 4.52 8.39 2.71
C GLN A 52 4.35 7.14 1.82
N ARG A 53 3.70 6.09 2.34
CA ARG A 53 3.47 4.82 1.62
C ARG A 53 2.15 4.81 0.87
N ALA A 54 1.18 5.62 1.29
CA ALA A 54 -0.07 5.82 0.57
C ALA A 54 0.07 6.86 -0.57
N ALA A 55 0.92 7.88 -0.39
CA ALA A 55 1.01 9.03 -1.28
C ALA A 55 1.45 8.68 -2.72
N GLY A 56 2.21 7.61 -2.91
CA GLY A 56 2.64 7.15 -4.24
C GLY A 56 1.59 6.34 -5.01
N SER A 57 0.47 5.97 -4.37
CA SER A 57 -0.52 5.05 -4.94
C SER A 57 -1.95 5.54 -4.72
N ASN A 58 -2.60 6.03 -5.77
CA ASN A 58 -4.05 6.26 -5.72
C ASN A 58 -4.78 4.92 -5.88
N GLY A 59 -5.15 4.28 -4.76
CA GLY A 59 -5.83 2.98 -4.76
C GLY A 59 -4.93 1.75 -4.49
N GLY A 60 -3.84 1.91 -3.73
CA GLY A 60 -3.03 0.80 -3.21
C GLY A 60 -3.60 0.19 -1.92
N LEU A 61 -3.17 -1.04 -1.58
CA LEU A 61 -3.51 -1.69 -0.31
C LEU A 61 -2.35 -1.60 0.67
N LEU A 62 -2.62 -1.10 1.88
CA LEU A 62 -1.68 -1.10 3.01
C LEU A 62 -2.27 -1.92 4.16
N ILE A 63 -1.45 -2.78 4.76
CA ILE A 63 -1.79 -3.51 6.00
C ILE A 63 -0.91 -2.94 7.11
N THR A 64 -1.53 -2.55 8.23
CA THR A 64 -0.81 -1.96 9.35
C THR A 64 0.12 -2.97 10.02
N GLU A 65 1.00 -2.48 10.89
CA GLU A 65 1.70 -3.33 11.86
C GLU A 65 0.75 -4.16 12.73
N ALA A 66 1.28 -5.25 13.30
CA ALA A 66 0.52 -6.07 14.23
C ALA A 66 0.04 -5.21 15.41
N THR A 67 -1.27 -5.24 15.67
CA THR A 67 -1.93 -4.44 16.71
C THR A 67 -2.64 -5.38 17.68
N GLY A 68 -2.29 -5.30 18.97
CA GLY A 68 -2.85 -6.16 20.00
C GLY A 68 -4.36 -5.96 20.20
N VAL A 69 -5.07 -7.05 20.51
CA VAL A 69 -6.53 -7.04 20.73
C VAL A 69 -6.92 -7.22 22.21
N SER A 70 -5.96 -7.59 23.07
CA SER A 70 -6.15 -7.91 24.49
C SER A 70 -4.95 -7.51 25.33
#